data_AF-A0A7X9ZN72-F1
#
_entry.id   AF-A0A7X9ZN72-F1
#
_cell.length_a   1.000
_cell.length_b   1.000
_cell.length_c   1.000
_cell.angle_alpha   90.00
_cell.angle_beta   90.00
_cell.angle_gamma   90.00
#
_symmetry.space_group_name_H-M   'P 1'
#
loop_
_entity.id
_entity.type
_entity.pdbx_description
1 polymer ?
#
loop_
_entity_poly.entity_id
_entity_poly.type
_entity_poly.pdbx_seq_one_letter_code
_entity_poly.pdbx_strand_id
1 'polypeptide(L)'
;MKDRAETARDDLAFVRALMSESGQVQDSLGQALLAGGACYGIQCLVQAILATGMTVPVLVHLTAGILPTVIFIILITRITIRDRGRSQHSVGTRAINAAFGGGGLAAMTTALIFGWLAYRTQNMGTWLLHPIMICVVQGTVWYIAFAVRRRGLYGLVSAGWFATSLVLAVMLGLGDETLIVPFLLVLAAALLGLMALPGWILMRAGRQAA
;
A
#
# COMPACT_ATOMS: atom_id res chain seq x y z
N MET A 1 -39.28 31.56 8.38
CA MET A 1 -38.10 31.48 9.27
C MET A 1 -38.03 30.05 9.77
N LYS A 2 -37.07 29.24 9.30
CA LYS A 2 -36.88 27.88 9.87
C LYS A 2 -36.50 28.02 11.34
N ASP A 3 -37.09 27.18 12.18
CA ASP A 3 -36.88 27.20 13.62
C ASP A 3 -35.42 26.86 13.93
N ARG A 4 -34.78 27.58 14.86
CA ARG A 4 -33.34 27.45 15.15
C ARG A 4 -32.96 26.02 15.57
N ALA A 5 -33.91 25.32 16.20
CA ALA A 5 -33.79 23.92 16.59
C ALA A 5 -33.77 22.96 15.40
N GLU A 6 -34.48 23.28 14.31
CA GLU A 6 -34.51 22.48 13.08
C GLU A 6 -33.18 22.61 12.31
N THR A 7 -32.67 23.84 12.19
CA THR A 7 -31.34 24.10 11.58
C THR A 7 -30.21 23.42 12.37
N ALA A 8 -30.23 23.48 13.71
CA ALA A 8 -29.21 22.82 14.52
C ALA A 8 -29.24 21.28 14.41
N ARG A 9 -30.44 20.71 14.19
CA ARG A 9 -30.62 19.26 14.01
C ARG A 9 -30.16 18.81 12.63
N ASP A 10 -30.41 19.61 11.60
CA ASP A 10 -29.90 19.40 10.24
C ASP A 10 -28.37 19.51 10.20
N ASP A 11 -27.78 20.48 10.89
CA ASP A 11 -26.32 20.63 10.99
C ASP A 11 -25.67 19.44 11.72
N LEU A 12 -26.28 18.96 12.80
CA LEU A 12 -25.82 17.76 13.52
C LEU A 12 -25.96 16.50 12.67
N ALA A 13 -27.04 16.36 11.90
CA ALA A 13 -27.23 15.24 10.97
C ALA A 13 -26.20 15.28 9.84
N PHE A 14 -25.90 16.47 9.31
CA PHE A 14 -24.86 16.68 8.30
C PHE A 14 -23.45 16.39 8.83
N VAL A 15 -23.11 16.90 10.02
CA VAL A 15 -21.82 16.60 10.68
C VAL A 15 -21.70 15.12 10.99
N ARG A 16 -22.77 14.46 11.45
CA ARG A 16 -22.79 13.01 11.70
C ARG A 16 -22.65 12.21 10.41
N ALA A 17 -23.32 12.61 9.33
CA ALA A 17 -23.18 12.01 8.01
C ALA A 17 -21.73 12.15 7.50
N LEU A 18 -21.15 13.35 7.57
CA LEU A 18 -19.75 13.61 7.23
C LEU A 18 -18.76 12.76 8.05
N MET A 19 -19.00 12.64 9.36
CA MET A 19 -18.17 11.82 10.25
C MET A 19 -18.26 10.33 9.88
N SER A 20 -19.46 9.81 9.64
CA SER A 20 -19.68 8.40 9.27
C SER A 20 -19.10 8.04 7.90
N GLU A 21 -19.24 8.90 6.89
CA GLU A 21 -18.64 8.71 5.56
C GLU A 21 -17.11 8.71 5.62
N SER A 22 -16.53 9.56 6.47
CA SER A 22 -15.07 9.63 6.64
C SER A 22 -14.49 8.37 7.30
N GLY A 23 -15.24 7.73 8.20
CA GLY A 23 -14.88 6.47 8.84
C GLY A 23 -14.91 5.28 7.88
N GLN A 24 -15.92 5.23 7.01
CA GLN A 24 -16.10 4.14 6.05
C GLN A 24 -15.04 4.13 4.93
N VAL A 25 -14.69 5.30 4.38
CA VAL A 25 -13.60 5.39 3.38
C VAL A 25 -12.25 5.00 4.01
N GLN A 26 -12.05 5.36 5.27
CA GLN A 26 -10.85 4.99 6.02
C GLN A 26 -10.77 3.48 6.31
N ASP A 27 -11.91 2.83 6.55
CA ASP A 27 -12.02 1.37 6.70
C ASP A 27 -11.67 0.63 5.40
N SER A 28 -12.23 1.04 4.26
CA SER A 28 -11.92 0.42 2.96
C SER A 28 -10.47 0.63 2.50
N LEU A 29 -9.92 1.83 2.69
CA LEU A 29 -8.50 2.09 2.41
C LEU A 29 -7.60 1.25 3.34
N GLY A 30 -7.96 1.15 4.62
CA GLY A 30 -7.26 0.30 5.60
C GLY A 30 -7.27 -1.18 5.22
N GLN A 31 -8.42 -1.69 4.75
CA GLN A 31 -8.56 -3.07 4.25
C GLN A 31 -7.67 -3.34 3.03
N ALA A 32 -7.63 -2.39 2.07
CA ALA A 32 -6.78 -2.52 0.89
C ALA A 32 -5.28 -2.52 1.26
N LEU A 33 -4.86 -1.64 2.19
CA LEU A 33 -3.48 -1.56 2.66
C LEU A 33 -3.07 -2.80 3.47
N LEU A 34 -3.96 -3.31 4.33
CA LEU A 34 -3.74 -4.53 5.09
C LEU A 34 -3.61 -5.74 4.17
N ALA A 35 -4.54 -5.90 3.21
CA ALA A 35 -4.50 -6.98 2.24
C ALA A 35 -3.25 -6.91 1.37
N GLY A 36 -2.88 -5.72 0.87
CA GLY A 36 -1.67 -5.51 0.08
C GLY A 36 -0.40 -5.84 0.86
N GLY A 37 -0.24 -5.25 2.05
CA GLY A 37 0.93 -5.50 2.91
C GLY A 37 1.07 -6.96 3.31
N ALA A 38 -0.04 -7.63 3.62
CA ALA A 38 -0.02 -9.06 3.95
C ALA A 38 0.29 -9.94 2.73
N CYS A 39 -0.38 -9.74 1.59
CA CYS A 39 -0.15 -10.56 0.40
C CYS A 39 1.28 -10.42 -0.10
N TYR A 40 1.77 -9.19 -0.29
CA TYR A 40 3.12 -8.94 -0.78
C TYR A 40 4.19 -9.21 0.27
N GLY A 41 3.91 -8.99 1.56
CA GLY A 41 4.82 -9.36 2.65
C GLY A 41 5.04 -10.87 2.73
N ILE A 42 3.95 -11.66 2.69
CA ILE A 42 4.03 -13.12 2.65
C ILE A 42 4.73 -13.58 1.37
N GLN A 43 4.44 -12.96 0.22
CA GLN A 43 5.14 -13.24 -1.03
C GLN A 43 6.66 -13.05 -0.90
N CYS A 44 7.10 -11.94 -0.29
CA CYS A 44 8.52 -11.67 -0.08
C CYS A 44 9.16 -12.71 0.85
N LEU A 45 8.45 -13.16 1.90
CA LEU A 45 8.94 -14.23 2.78
C LEU A 45 9.08 -15.56 2.03
N VAL A 46 8.08 -15.94 1.23
CA VAL A 46 8.14 -17.15 0.40
C VAL A 46 9.29 -17.06 -0.59
N GLN A 47 9.48 -15.91 -1.26
CA GLN A 47 10.61 -15.72 -2.16
C GLN A 47 11.97 -15.74 -1.45
N ALA A 48 12.06 -15.21 -0.23
CA ALA A 48 13.27 -15.28 0.57
C ALA A 48 13.64 -16.74 0.91
N ILE A 49 12.64 -17.56 1.24
CA ILE A 49 12.81 -19.00 1.49
C ILE A 49 13.28 -19.71 0.21
N LEU A 50 12.66 -19.43 -0.94
CA LEU A 50 13.07 -20.02 -2.22
C LEU A 50 14.49 -19.60 -2.64
N ALA A 51 14.89 -18.36 -2.29
CA ALA A 51 16.22 -17.84 -2.57
C ALA A 51 17.34 -18.49 -1.72
N THR A 52 17.01 -19.31 -0.71
CA THR A 52 18.02 -20.06 0.08
C THR A 52 18.63 -21.27 -0.65
N GLY A 53 18.23 -21.54 -1.89
CA GLY A 53 18.79 -22.61 -2.73
C GLY A 53 17.94 -23.89 -2.80
N MET A 54 16.68 -23.84 -2.35
CA MET A 54 15.74 -24.94 -2.60
C MET A 54 15.44 -25.05 -4.10
N THR A 55 15.82 -26.17 -4.70
CA THR A 55 15.50 -26.50 -6.09
C THR A 55 14.03 -26.88 -6.23
N VAL A 56 13.17 -25.86 -6.33
CA VAL A 56 11.75 -26.07 -6.59
C VAL A 56 11.44 -25.95 -8.09
N PRO A 57 10.40 -26.65 -8.59
CA PRO A 57 9.98 -26.53 -9.98
C PRO A 57 9.69 -25.08 -10.38
N VAL A 58 9.93 -24.74 -11.65
CA VAL A 58 9.61 -23.41 -12.24
C VAL A 58 8.16 -22.99 -11.94
N LEU A 59 7.24 -23.96 -11.92
CA LEU A 59 5.84 -23.72 -11.59
C LEU A 59 5.64 -23.16 -10.18
N VAL A 60 6.45 -23.56 -9.21
CA VAL A 60 6.43 -23.05 -7.82
C VAL A 60 6.92 -21.59 -7.78
N HIS A 61 7.98 -21.26 -8.52
CA HIS A 61 8.41 -19.86 -8.65
C HIS A 61 7.36 -18.98 -9.33
N LEU A 62 6.71 -19.50 -10.38
CA LEU A 62 5.71 -18.77 -11.15
C LEU A 62 4.44 -18.54 -10.32
N THR A 63 3.97 -19.57 -9.61
CA THR A 63 2.82 -19.47 -8.71
C THR A 63 3.12 -18.54 -7.54
N ALA A 64 4.30 -18.63 -6.91
CA ALA A 64 4.71 -17.71 -5.84
C ALA A 64 4.79 -16.24 -6.30
N GLY A 65 5.12 -15.99 -7.58
CA GLY A 65 5.14 -14.65 -8.16
C GLY A 65 3.75 -14.11 -8.55
N ILE A 66 2.92 -14.92 -9.20
CA ILE A 66 1.65 -14.47 -9.81
C ILE A 66 0.48 -14.54 -8.84
N LEU A 67 0.43 -15.56 -7.98
CA LEU A 67 -0.71 -15.83 -7.11
C LEU A 67 -1.05 -14.65 -6.18
N PRO A 68 -0.08 -13.99 -5.51
CA PRO A 68 -0.39 -12.89 -4.60
C PRO A 68 -0.92 -11.66 -5.34
N THR A 69 -0.41 -11.39 -6.55
CA THR A 69 -0.91 -10.31 -7.42
C THR A 69 -2.35 -10.57 -7.85
N VAL A 70 -2.68 -11.81 -8.25
CA VAL A 70 -4.06 -12.20 -8.60
C VAL A 70 -4.99 -12.06 -7.40
N ILE A 71 -4.59 -12.56 -6.24
CA ILE A 71 -5.37 -12.43 -4.99
C ILE A 71 -5.59 -10.94 -4.67
N PHE A 72 -4.55 -10.12 -4.72
CA PHE A 72 -4.64 -8.69 -4.44
C PHE A 72 -5.57 -7.97 -5.43
N ILE A 73 -5.48 -8.27 -6.72
CA ILE A 73 -6.38 -7.72 -7.75
C ILE A 73 -7.83 -8.11 -7.47
N ILE A 74 -8.10 -9.36 -7.12
CA ILE A 74 -9.46 -9.82 -6.78
C ILE A 74 -9.99 -9.07 -5.56
N LEU A 75 -9.18 -8.94 -4.50
CA LEU A 75 -9.57 -8.25 -3.27
C LEU A 75 -9.83 -6.77 -3.52
N ILE A 76 -8.92 -6.06 -4.19
CA ILE A 76 -9.07 -4.62 -4.46
C ILE A 76 -10.23 -4.36 -5.42
N THR A 77 -10.46 -5.23 -6.40
CA THR A 77 -11.62 -5.15 -7.31
C THR A 77 -12.91 -5.35 -6.55
N ARG A 78 -13.00 -6.34 -5.65
CA ARG A 78 -14.19 -6.55 -4.80
C ARG A 78 -14.45 -5.36 -3.87
N ILE A 79 -13.42 -4.81 -3.23
CA ILE A 79 -13.55 -3.62 -2.38
C ILE A 79 -14.04 -2.43 -3.23
N THR A 80 -13.45 -2.21 -4.40
CA THR A 80 -13.83 -1.12 -5.29
C THR A 80 -15.26 -1.25 -5.79
N ILE A 81 -15.72 -2.46 -6.16
CA ILE A 81 -17.11 -2.70 -6.59
C ILE A 81 -18.08 -2.52 -5.42
N ARG A 82 -17.74 -2.99 -4.22
CA ARG A 82 -18.56 -2.81 -3.01
C ARG A 82 -18.79 -1.33 -2.68
N ASP A 83 -17.78 -0.49 -2.95
CA ASP A 83 -17.78 0.92 -2.59
C ASP A 83 -18.14 1.84 -3.77
N ARG A 84 -18.33 1.28 -4.98
CA ARG A 84 -18.83 1.99 -6.18
C ARG A 84 -20.27 2.45 -5.94
N GLY A 85 -20.41 3.69 -5.47
CA GLY A 85 -21.70 4.35 -5.24
C GLY A 85 -21.84 4.98 -3.86
N ARG A 86 -20.83 4.87 -2.98
CA ARG A 86 -20.92 5.33 -1.57
C ARG A 86 -19.92 6.41 -1.18
N SER A 87 -19.10 6.89 -2.11
CA SER A 87 -18.06 7.87 -1.80
C SER A 87 -18.16 9.05 -2.76
N GLN A 88 -18.31 10.28 -2.25
CA GLN A 88 -17.65 11.50 -2.76
C GLN A 88 -18.29 12.79 -2.19
N HIS A 89 -17.88 13.32 -1.02
CA HIS A 89 -18.20 14.74 -0.70
C HIS A 89 -17.08 15.59 -0.08
N SER A 90 -16.05 15.06 0.61
CA SER A 90 -14.96 15.91 1.12
C SER A 90 -13.75 15.98 0.19
N VAL A 91 -13.28 17.21 -0.09
CA VAL A 91 -12.11 17.50 -0.93
C VAL A 91 -10.86 16.76 -0.43
N GLY A 92 -10.66 16.68 0.89
CA GLY A 92 -9.52 15.98 1.50
C GLY A 92 -9.54 14.46 1.26
N THR A 93 -10.71 13.84 1.23
CA THR A 93 -10.84 12.40 0.95
C THR A 93 -10.56 12.08 -0.51
N ARG A 94 -10.99 12.96 -1.43
CA ARG A 94 -10.63 12.87 -2.86
C ARG A 94 -9.13 12.95 -3.09
N ALA A 95 -8.47 13.89 -2.43
CA ALA A 95 -7.02 14.05 -2.54
C ALA A 95 -6.25 12.80 -2.06
N ILE A 96 -6.66 12.23 -0.92
CA ILE A 96 -6.07 10.98 -0.40
C ILE A 96 -6.32 9.81 -1.35
N ASN A 97 -7.55 9.62 -1.81
CA ASN A 97 -7.87 8.53 -2.75
C ASN A 97 -7.13 8.67 -4.07
N ALA A 98 -6.99 9.90 -4.60
CA ALA A 98 -6.20 10.16 -5.80
C ALA A 98 -4.71 9.88 -5.58
N ALA A 99 -4.15 10.21 -4.41
CA ALA A 99 -2.76 9.90 -4.09
C ALA A 99 -2.50 8.38 -4.04
N PHE A 100 -3.34 7.62 -3.34
CA PHE A 100 -3.22 6.15 -3.29
C PHE A 100 -3.50 5.49 -4.65
N GLY A 101 -4.49 5.98 -5.41
CA GLY A 101 -4.76 5.53 -6.77
C GLY A 101 -3.59 5.79 -7.72
N GLY A 102 -3.00 6.99 -7.65
CA GLY A 102 -1.78 7.34 -8.39
C GLY A 102 -0.59 6.48 -8.00
N GLY A 103 -0.44 6.16 -6.71
CA GLY A 103 0.58 5.22 -6.24
C GLY A 103 0.43 3.82 -6.84
N GLY A 104 -0.79 3.32 -6.98
CA GLY A 104 -1.08 2.05 -7.66
C GLY A 104 -0.73 2.08 -9.15
N LEU A 105 -1.08 3.16 -9.86
CA LEU A 105 -0.72 3.34 -11.28
C LEU A 105 0.80 3.42 -11.46
N ALA A 106 1.51 4.12 -10.57
CA ALA A 106 2.96 4.17 -10.58
C ALA A 106 3.59 2.78 -10.34
N ALA A 107 3.03 1.98 -9.44
CA ALA A 107 3.46 0.59 -9.24
C ALA A 107 3.28 -0.25 -10.51
N MET A 108 2.11 -0.18 -11.17
CA MET A 108 1.90 -0.89 -12.44
C MET A 108 2.88 -0.44 -13.54
N THR A 109 3.11 0.86 -13.65
CA THR A 109 3.99 1.44 -14.68
C THR A 109 5.44 1.02 -14.44
N THR A 110 5.91 1.10 -13.20
CA THR A 110 7.27 0.67 -12.85
C THR A 110 7.46 -0.83 -13.02
N ALA A 111 6.45 -1.65 -12.73
CA ALA A 111 6.50 -3.09 -13.00
C ALA A 111 6.70 -3.39 -14.49
N LEU A 112 6.00 -2.67 -15.37
CA LEU A 112 6.18 -2.82 -16.83
C LEU A 112 7.57 -2.36 -17.29
N ILE A 113 8.04 -1.21 -16.80
CA ILE A 113 9.36 -0.66 -17.16
C ILE A 113 10.48 -1.59 -16.73
N PHE A 114 10.56 -1.93 -15.43
CA PHE A 114 11.64 -2.76 -14.90
C PHE A 114 11.51 -4.21 -15.33
N GLY A 115 10.30 -4.72 -15.54
CA GLY A 115 10.07 -6.05 -16.10
C GLY A 115 10.58 -6.17 -17.53
N TRP A 116 10.23 -5.21 -18.39
CA TRP A 116 10.74 -5.16 -19.76
C TRP A 116 12.25 -4.97 -19.79
N LEU A 117 12.79 -4.08 -18.95
CA LEU A 117 14.22 -3.81 -18.91
C LEU A 117 15.00 -5.03 -18.42
N ALA A 118 14.54 -5.71 -17.36
CA ALA A 118 15.16 -6.95 -16.87
C ALA A 118 15.14 -8.06 -17.94
N TYR A 119 14.06 -8.19 -18.71
CA TYR A 119 13.99 -9.12 -19.83
C TYR A 119 14.99 -8.77 -20.94
N ARG A 120 15.17 -7.49 -21.25
CA ARG A 120 16.10 -7.03 -22.30
C ARG A 120 17.56 -7.08 -21.87
N THR A 121 17.87 -6.75 -20.61
CA THR A 121 19.24 -6.71 -20.09
C THR A 121 19.70 -8.04 -19.51
N GLN A 122 18.78 -9.02 -19.39
CA GLN A 122 19.01 -10.32 -18.74
C GLN A 122 19.60 -10.16 -17.32
N ASN A 123 19.35 -9.01 -16.68
CA ASN A 123 19.91 -8.66 -15.39
C ASN A 123 18.78 -8.55 -14.36
N MET A 124 18.71 -9.52 -13.46
CA MET A 124 17.72 -9.58 -12.38
C MET A 124 17.83 -8.40 -11.41
N GLY A 125 19.02 -7.81 -11.25
CA GLY A 125 19.21 -6.59 -10.44
C GLY A 125 18.37 -5.41 -10.93
N THR A 126 18.06 -5.36 -12.23
CA THR A 126 17.15 -4.35 -12.79
C THR A 126 15.72 -4.51 -12.26
N TRP A 127 15.27 -5.74 -12.06
CA TRP A 127 13.94 -6.01 -11.49
C TRP A 127 13.86 -5.57 -10.02
N LEU A 128 14.94 -5.71 -9.26
CA LEU A 128 15.02 -5.28 -7.85
C LEU A 128 14.93 -3.75 -7.66
N LEU A 129 15.11 -2.96 -8.72
CA LEU A 129 14.83 -1.52 -8.67
C LEU A 129 13.32 -1.22 -8.54
N HIS A 130 12.45 -2.11 -9.03
CA HIS A 130 11.01 -1.94 -8.92
C HIS A 130 10.50 -1.83 -7.47
N PRO A 131 10.81 -2.77 -6.54
CA PRO A 131 10.38 -2.63 -5.15
C PRO A 131 10.99 -1.41 -4.45
N ILE A 132 12.22 -0.99 -4.80
CA ILE A 132 12.82 0.26 -4.28
C ILE A 132 11.96 1.45 -4.69
N MET A 133 11.56 1.53 -5.96
CA MET A 133 10.70 2.59 -6.47
C MET A 133 9.31 2.56 -5.82
N ILE A 134 8.74 1.38 -5.57
CA ILE A 134 7.48 1.26 -4.82
C ILE A 134 7.63 1.85 -3.42
N CYS A 135 8.72 1.57 -2.70
CA CYS A 135 8.96 2.14 -1.38
C CYS A 135 8.96 3.68 -1.41
N VAL A 136 9.63 4.29 -2.39
CA VAL A 136 9.65 5.75 -2.57
C VAL A 136 8.23 6.28 -2.81
N VAL A 137 7.49 5.67 -3.75
CA VAL A 137 6.11 6.07 -4.06
C VAL A 137 5.20 5.94 -2.84
N GLN A 138 5.30 4.83 -2.08
CA GLN A 138 4.55 4.65 -0.83
C GLN A 138 4.90 5.75 0.18
N GLY A 139 6.19 6.06 0.35
CA GLY A 139 6.65 7.18 1.18
C GLY A 139 6.01 8.50 0.79
N THR A 140 5.92 8.80 -0.51
CA THR A 140 5.26 10.01 -1.03
C THR A 140 3.76 10.00 -0.75
N VAL A 141 3.06 8.89 -0.97
CA VAL A 141 1.61 8.79 -0.73
C VAL A 141 1.27 8.99 0.75
N TRP A 142 2.05 8.38 1.65
CA TRP A 142 1.89 8.59 3.09
C TRP A 142 2.26 9.99 3.55
N TYR A 143 3.22 10.65 2.88
CA TYR A 143 3.52 12.05 3.12
C TYR A 143 2.36 12.97 2.74
N ILE A 144 1.69 12.71 1.61
CA ILE A 144 0.49 13.45 1.22
C ILE A 144 -0.63 13.23 2.27
N ALA A 145 -0.82 11.99 2.74
CA ALA A 145 -1.76 11.71 3.82
C ALA A 145 -1.42 12.45 5.11
N PHE A 146 -0.14 12.57 5.45
CA PHE A 146 0.35 13.40 6.57
C PHE A 146 0.06 14.89 6.35
N ALA A 147 0.33 15.44 5.16
CA ALA A 147 0.09 16.84 4.86
C ALA A 147 -1.41 17.22 4.96
N VAL A 148 -2.29 16.32 4.52
CA VAL A 148 -3.75 16.52 4.56
C VAL A 148 -4.33 16.31 5.97
N ARG A 149 -3.94 15.25 6.68
CA ARG A 149 -4.56 14.88 7.98
C ARG A 149 -3.77 15.33 9.22
N ARG A 150 -2.54 15.83 9.04
CA ARG A 150 -1.64 16.34 10.09
C ARG A 150 -1.43 15.39 11.30
N ARG A 151 -1.56 14.08 11.10
CA ARG A 151 -1.32 13.06 12.15
C ARG A 151 0.10 12.53 12.09
N GLY A 152 0.85 12.67 13.19
CA GLY A 152 2.26 12.25 13.28
C GLY A 152 2.54 10.80 12.84
N LEU A 153 1.59 9.87 13.06
CA LEU A 153 1.70 8.48 12.61
C LEU A 153 1.92 8.35 11.09
N TYR A 154 1.23 9.15 10.27
CA TYR A 154 1.40 9.11 8.82
C TYR A 154 2.78 9.64 8.39
N GLY A 155 3.32 10.62 9.11
CA GLY A 155 4.67 11.12 8.91
C GLY A 155 5.73 10.08 9.27
N LEU A 156 5.55 9.36 10.38
CA LEU A 156 6.45 8.27 10.78
C LEU A 156 6.47 7.13 9.75
N VAL A 157 5.29 6.73 9.26
CA VAL A 157 5.17 5.69 8.22
C VAL A 157 5.86 6.14 6.92
N SER A 158 5.64 7.39 6.51
CA SER A 158 6.31 7.97 5.34
C SER A 158 7.83 7.96 5.47
N ALA A 159 8.36 8.42 6.61
CA ALA A 159 9.79 8.40 6.88
C ALA A 159 10.35 6.97 6.87
N GLY A 160 9.60 6.01 7.42
CA GLY A 160 9.94 4.59 7.35
C GLY A 160 10.11 4.09 5.91
N TRP A 161 9.16 4.42 5.02
CA TRP A 161 9.24 4.01 3.61
C TRP A 161 10.44 4.59 2.87
N PHE A 162 10.76 5.86 3.10
CA PHE A 162 11.95 6.48 2.53
C PHE A 162 13.23 5.85 3.10
N ALA A 163 13.30 5.62 4.41
CA ALA A 163 14.43 4.94 5.04
C ALA A 163 14.62 3.53 4.46
N THR A 164 13.54 2.75 4.31
CA THR A 164 13.57 1.43 3.68
C THR A 164 14.09 1.53 2.25
N SER A 165 13.65 2.51 1.45
CA SER A 165 14.12 2.66 0.07
C SER A 165 15.64 2.89 -0.01
N LEU A 166 16.20 3.69 0.91
CA LEU A 166 17.63 3.95 0.99
C LEU A 166 18.41 2.70 1.40
N VAL A 167 17.92 1.98 2.42
CA VAL A 167 18.53 0.72 2.87
C VAL A 167 18.57 -0.30 1.73
N LEU A 168 17.46 -0.47 1.02
CA LEU A 168 17.37 -1.39 -0.12
C LEU A 168 18.29 -0.97 -1.28
N ALA A 169 18.40 0.33 -1.56
CA ALA A 169 19.31 0.84 -2.59
C ALA A 169 20.77 0.59 -2.25
N VAL A 170 21.17 0.77 -0.98
CA VAL A 170 22.53 0.45 -0.51
C VAL A 170 22.79 -1.05 -0.62
N MET A 171 21.84 -1.89 -0.19
CA MET A 171 21.96 -3.36 -0.31
C MET A 171 22.15 -3.81 -1.76
N LEU A 172 21.38 -3.23 -2.69
CA LEU A 172 21.52 -3.55 -4.11
C LEU A 172 22.84 -3.03 -4.70
N GLY A 173 23.30 -1.85 -4.27
CA GLY A 173 24.54 -1.23 -4.72
C GLY A 173 25.81 -1.95 -4.26
N LEU A 174 25.74 -2.74 -3.18
CA LEU A 174 26.85 -3.57 -2.70
C LEU A 174 27.14 -4.77 -3.62
N GLY A 175 26.22 -5.12 -4.53
CA GLY A 175 26.46 -6.08 -5.61
C GLY A 175 26.64 -7.54 -5.16
N ASP A 176 26.36 -7.85 -3.90
CA ASP A 176 26.58 -9.17 -3.32
C ASP A 176 25.30 -10.03 -3.43
N GLU A 177 25.38 -11.16 -4.14
CA GLU A 177 24.23 -12.05 -4.37
C GLU A 177 23.67 -12.63 -3.06
N THR A 178 24.51 -12.73 -2.03
CA THR A 178 24.11 -13.16 -0.69
C THR A 178 23.12 -12.20 -0.02
N LEU A 179 23.05 -10.94 -0.48
CA LEU A 179 22.16 -9.92 0.07
C LEU A 179 20.72 -9.98 -0.47
N ILE A 180 20.41 -10.88 -1.41
CA ILE A 180 19.04 -11.03 -1.95
C ILE A 180 18.06 -11.47 -0.84
N VAL A 181 18.46 -12.41 0.00
CA VAL A 181 17.63 -12.89 1.13
C VAL A 181 17.35 -11.76 2.13
N PRO A 182 18.36 -11.04 2.69
CA PRO A 182 18.09 -9.93 3.60
C PRO A 182 17.36 -8.77 2.92
N PHE A 183 17.55 -8.51 1.63
CA PHE A 183 16.77 -7.54 0.87
C PHE A 183 15.26 -7.86 0.91
N LEU A 184 14.90 -9.12 0.62
CA LEU A 184 13.51 -9.58 0.65
C LEU A 184 12.92 -9.56 2.07
N LEU A 185 13.71 -9.87 3.10
CA LEU A 185 13.29 -9.81 4.49
C LEU A 185 13.03 -8.37 4.95
N VAL A 186 13.91 -7.42 4.60
CA VAL A 186 13.70 -5.99 4.89
C VAL A 186 12.44 -5.48 4.20
N LEU A 187 12.24 -5.86 2.94
CA LEU A 187 11.03 -5.50 2.19
C LEU A 187 9.77 -6.13 2.82
N ALA A 188 9.82 -7.40 3.23
CA ALA A 188 8.72 -8.06 3.94
C ALA A 188 8.39 -7.36 5.27
N ALA A 189 9.42 -7.03 6.05
CA ALA A 189 9.27 -6.32 7.31
C ALA A 189 8.67 -4.91 7.10
N ALA A 190 9.09 -4.20 6.05
CA ALA A 190 8.52 -2.92 5.67
C ALA A 190 7.06 -3.05 5.21
N LEU A 191 6.72 -4.03 4.39
CA LEU A 191 5.34 -4.27 3.94
C LEU A 191 4.42 -4.64 5.11
N LEU A 192 4.88 -5.45 6.05
CA LEU A 192 4.08 -5.81 7.23
C LEU A 192 4.01 -4.65 8.24
N GLY A 193 5.14 -4.00 8.54
CA GLY A 193 5.23 -2.96 9.57
C GLY A 193 4.75 -1.58 9.14
N LEU A 194 4.98 -1.18 7.88
CA LEU A 194 4.69 0.15 7.35
C LEU A 194 3.47 0.17 6.40
N MET A 195 2.96 -0.98 5.97
CA MET A 195 1.74 -1.09 5.18
C MET A 195 0.61 -1.79 5.94
N ALA A 196 0.86 -3.00 6.43
CA ALA A 196 -0.18 -3.81 7.06
C ALA A 196 -0.61 -3.26 8.41
N LEU A 197 0.35 -2.85 9.26
CA LEU A 197 0.07 -2.30 10.58
C LEU A 197 -0.69 -0.95 10.52
N PRO A 198 -0.30 0.05 9.70
CA PRO A 198 -1.11 1.25 9.51
C PRO A 198 -2.49 0.93 8.92
N GLY A 199 -2.58 -0.01 7.97
CA GLY A 199 -3.84 -0.48 7.40
C GLY A 199 -4.79 -1.03 8.47
N TRP A 200 -4.28 -1.83 9.41
CA TRP A 200 -5.05 -2.32 10.55
C TRP A 200 -5.49 -1.20 11.51
N ILE A 201 -4.62 -0.23 11.79
CA ILE A 201 -4.96 0.93 12.63
C ILE A 201 -6.06 1.77 11.97
N LEU A 202 -5.98 2.01 10.66
CA LEU A 202 -7.00 2.71 9.87
C LEU A 202 -8.34 1.99 9.90
N MET A 203 -8.33 0.65 9.75
CA MET A 203 -9.52 -0.20 9.83
C MET A 203 -10.17 -0.14 11.22
N ARG A 204 -9.36 -0.20 12.29
CA ARG A 204 -9.85 -0.12 13.68
C ARG A 204 -10.43 1.27 13.99
N ALA A 205 -9.78 2.33 13.50
CA ALA A 205 -10.27 3.70 13.65
C ALA A 205 -11.57 3.93 12.85
N GLY A 206 -11.70 3.34 11.65
CA GLY A 206 -12.91 3.42 10.83
C GLY A 206 -14.11 2.73 11.50
N ARG A 207 -13.90 1.54 12.08
CA ARG A 207 -14.95 0.80 12.82
C ARG A 207 -15.39 1.46 14.13
N GLN A 208 -14.54 2.26 14.75
CA GLN A 208 -14.89 3.01 15.96
C GLN A 208 -15.63 4.34 15.65
N ALA A 209 -15.54 4.82 14.40
CA ALA A 209 -16.17 6.04 13.94
C ALA A 209 -17.51 5.80 13.20
N ALA A 210 -17.83 4.53 12.91
CA ALA A 210 -19.11 4.08 12.34
C ALA A 210 -20.10 3.68 13.45
#